data_AF-A0A401W4R6-F1
#
_entry.id   AF-A0A401W4R6-F1
#
_cell.length_a   1.000
_cell.length_b   1.000
_cell.length_c   1.000
_cell.angle_alpha   90.00
_cell.angle_beta   90.00
_cell.angle_gamma   90.00
#
_symmetry.space_group_name_H-M   'P 1'
#
loop_
_entity.id
_entity.type
_entity.pdbx_description
1 polymer ?
#
loop_
_entity_poly.entity_id
_entity_poly.type
_entity_poly.pdbx_seq_one_letter_code
_entity_poly.pdbx_strand_id
1 'polypeptide(L)' 'MHPASVRVAVWDDAPRSRLLSLPALLDDGSGRGLHLVEALASRWGVYRPNIDTRRRKGVWFALDRCGSGAP' A
#
# COMPACT_ATOMS: atom_id res chain seq x y z
N MET A 1 6.28 26.16 5.72
CA MET A 1 6.45 25.32 4.52
C MET A 1 5.71 24.01 4.78
N HIS A 2 4.69 23.68 4.00
CA HIS A 2 3.98 22.39 4.11
C HIS A 2 4.46 21.44 3.01
N PRO A 3 4.55 20.12 3.27
CA PRO A 3 4.98 19.16 2.25
C PRO A 3 3.95 19.08 1.12
N ALA A 4 4.45 18.95 -0.12
CA ALA A 4 3.61 18.78 -1.31
C ALA A 4 3.01 17.38 -1.41
N SER A 5 3.64 16.39 -0.78
CA SER A 5 3.15 15.01 -0.69
C SER A 5 3.61 14.34 0.60
N VAL A 6 2.84 13.37 1.05
CA VAL A 6 3.18 12.50 2.18
C VAL A 6 3.28 11.08 1.67
N ARG A 7 4.43 10.42 1.92
CA ARG A 7 4.64 9.00 1.60
C ARG A 7 4.67 8.19 2.88
N VAL A 8 3.88 7.12 2.92
CA VAL A 8 3.82 6.16 4.03
C VAL A 8 4.28 4.80 3.51
N ALA A 9 5.12 4.12 4.27
CA ALA A 9 5.57 2.76 3.99
C ALA A 9 5.42 1.90 5.24
N VAL A 10 4.85 0.71 5.06
CA VAL A 10 4.59 -0.26 6.12
C VAL A 10 5.24 -1.58 5.71
N TRP A 11 5.97 -2.18 6.63
CA TRP A 11 6.71 -3.42 6.40
C TRP A 11 6.38 -4.44 7.48
N ASP A 12 6.33 -5.70 7.09
CA ASP A 12 6.19 -6.85 7.97
C ASP A 12 7.43 -7.74 7.83
N ASP A 13 8.09 -8.03 8.95
CA ASP A 13 9.27 -8.91 9.05
C ASP A 13 8.89 -10.34 9.48
N ALA A 14 7.59 -10.67 9.51
CA ALA A 14 7.13 -12.02 9.77
C ALA A 14 7.59 -12.95 8.64
N PRO A 15 8.36 -14.02 8.94
CA PRO A 15 9.06 -14.85 7.95
C PRO A 15 8.14 -15.68 7.04
N ARG A 16 6.82 -15.60 7.22
CA ARG A 16 5.79 -16.33 6.45
C ARG A 16 4.61 -15.45 6.02
N SER A 17 4.70 -14.12 6.12
CA SER A 17 3.64 -13.25 5.64
C SER A 17 3.57 -13.35 4.12
N ARG A 18 2.59 -14.09 3.60
CA ARG A 18 2.33 -14.03 2.16
C ARG A 18 1.89 -12.61 1.86
N LEU A 19 2.58 -11.96 0.91
CA LEU A 19 1.87 -11.01 0.08
C LEU A 19 0.67 -11.78 -0.43
N LEU A 20 -0.53 -11.35 -0.04
CA LEU A 20 -1.69 -11.60 -0.88
C LEU A 20 -1.24 -11.05 -2.22
N SER A 21 -0.73 -11.93 -3.08
CA SER A 21 -0.88 -11.80 -4.50
C SER A 21 -2.35 -11.43 -4.62
N LEU A 22 -2.68 -10.24 -5.11
CA LEU A 22 -4.07 -9.99 -5.49
C LEU A 22 -4.40 -11.10 -6.50
N PRO A 23 -5.19 -12.12 -6.11
CA PRO A 23 -6.49 -12.27 -6.74
C PRO A 23 -7.58 -12.84 -5.81
N ALA A 24 -8.82 -12.50 -6.18
CA ALA A 24 -10.09 -12.98 -5.65
C ALA A 24 -10.35 -12.64 -4.19
N LEU A 25 -11.18 -11.61 -4.05
CA LEU A 25 -12.25 -11.45 -3.07
C LEU A 25 -12.77 -12.83 -2.58
N LEU A 26 -12.12 -13.43 -1.59
CA LEU A 26 -12.80 -14.33 -0.68
C LEU A 26 -13.56 -13.42 0.26
N ASP A 27 -14.86 -13.64 0.36
CA ASP A 27 -15.81 -12.87 1.17
C ASP A 27 -15.59 -13.10 2.68
N ASP A 28 -14.33 -13.12 3.12
CA ASP A 28 -13.90 -13.20 4.53
C ASP A 28 -13.58 -11.82 5.11
N GLY A 29 -13.70 -10.76 4.30
CA GLY A 29 -13.42 -9.39 4.67
C GLY A 29 -11.93 -9.00 4.68
N SER A 30 -11.05 -9.92 4.31
CA SER A 30 -9.63 -9.64 4.07
C SER A 30 -9.46 -8.70 2.88
N GLY A 31 -8.46 -7.82 2.92
CA GLY A 31 -8.13 -6.93 1.79
C GLY A 31 -8.96 -5.65 1.65
N ARG A 32 -10.03 -5.42 2.44
CA ARG A 32 -10.81 -4.16 2.40
C ARG A 32 -9.98 -2.90 2.68
N GLY A 33 -8.98 -3.00 3.54
CA GLY A 33 -8.04 -1.89 3.78
C GLY A 33 -7.28 -1.48 2.52
N LEU A 34 -6.94 -2.43 1.64
CA LEU A 34 -6.28 -2.12 0.37
C LEU A 34 -7.23 -1.45 -0.63
N HIS A 35 -8.53 -1.75 -0.59
CA HIS A 35 -9.52 -1.01 -1.40
C HIS A 35 -9.60 0.47 -0.99
N LEU A 36 -9.45 0.78 0.29
CA LEU A 36 -9.36 2.18 0.74
C LEU A 36 -8.07 2.84 0.28
N VAL A 37 -6.94 2.12 0.30
CA VAL A 37 -5.67 2.62 -0.22
C VAL A 37 -5.77 2.88 -1.73
N GLU A 38 -6.36 1.96 -2.50
CA GLU A 38 -6.61 2.14 -3.94
C GLU A 38 -7.47 3.38 -4.21
N ALA A 39 -8.52 3.60 -3.41
CA ALA A 39 -9.45 4.71 -3.61
C ALA A 39 -8.88 6.07 -3.21
N LEU A 40 -8.01 6.12 -2.20
CA LEU A 40 -7.54 7.39 -1.60
C LEU A 40 -6.12 7.78 -2.01
N ALA A 41 -5.27 6.82 -2.32
CA ALA A 41 -3.88 7.10 -2.63
C ALA A 41 -3.76 7.70 -4.04
N SER A 42 -2.97 8.76 -4.16
CA SER A 42 -2.57 9.27 -5.48
C SER A 42 -1.72 8.22 -6.21
N ARG A 43 -0.87 7.50 -5.46
CA ARG A 43 -0.02 6.42 -5.93
C ARG A 43 0.21 5.42 -4.82
N TRP A 44 0.23 4.13 -5.12
CA TRP A 44 0.60 3.12 -4.15
C TRP A 44 1.25 1.90 -4.80
N GLY A 45 1.82 1.02 -4.00
CA GLY A 45 2.40 -0.20 -4.51
C GLY A 45 2.96 -1.11 -3.42
N VAL A 46 3.54 -2.21 -3.88
CA VAL A 46 4.09 -3.25 -3.02
C VAL A 46 5.61 -3.29 -3.20
N TYR A 47 6.34 -3.41 -2.09
CA TYR A 47 7.77 -3.67 -2.08
C TYR A 47 8.05 -5.13 -1.72
N ARG A 48 8.82 -5.81 -2.58
CA ARG A 48 9.37 -7.16 -2.36
C ARG A 48 10.90 -7.04 -2.30
N PRO A 49 11.50 -6.92 -1.10
CA PRO A 49 12.92 -6.62 -0.93
C PRO A 49 13.85 -7.78 -1.32
N ASN A 50 13.35 -9.01 -1.49
CA ASN A 50 14.25 -10.14 -1.77
C ASN A 50 13.47 -11.30 -2.41
N ILE A 51 13.70 -11.53 -3.71
CA ILE A 51 13.11 -12.67 -4.44
C ILE A 51 13.58 -14.00 -3.86
N ASP A 52 14.81 -14.04 -3.34
CA ASP A 52 15.46 -15.27 -2.89
C ASP A 52 15.05 -15.68 -1.47
N THR A 53 14.80 -14.71 -0.59
CA THR A 53 14.46 -15.03 0.81
C THR A 53 12.98 -14.87 1.15
N ARG A 54 12.17 -14.16 0.35
CA ARG A 54 10.74 -13.86 0.60
C ARG A 54 10.41 -13.37 2.02
N ARG A 55 11.39 -12.90 2.80
CA ARG A 55 11.27 -12.70 4.26
C ARG A 55 10.65 -11.38 4.68
N ARG A 56 10.55 -10.42 3.77
CA ARG A 56 10.09 -9.07 4.10
C ARG A 56 9.08 -8.63 3.07
N LYS A 57 7.94 -8.15 3.53
CA LYS A 57 6.85 -7.63 2.69
C LYS A 57 6.64 -6.18 3.07
N GLY A 58 6.53 -5.29 2.07
CA GLY A 58 6.13 -3.92 2.31
C GLY A 58 5.01 -3.47 1.40
N VAL A 59 4.20 -2.54 1.87
CA VAL A 59 3.28 -1.73 1.07
C VAL A 59 3.61 -0.27 1.29
N TRP A 60 3.42 0.55 0.27
CA TRP A 60 3.58 1.98 0.38
C TRP A 60 2.45 2.69 -0.36
N PHE A 61 2.12 3.89 0.09
CA PHE A 61 1.23 4.78 -0.62
C PHE A 61 1.67 6.24 -0.44
N ALA A 62 1.25 7.09 -1.36
CA ALA A 62 1.46 8.51 -1.33
C ALA A 62 0.13 9.25 -1.43
N LEU A 63 0.00 10.31 -0.64
CA LEU A 63 -1.07 11.29 -0.72
C LEU A 63 -0.45 12.59 -1.20
N ASP A 64 -0.83 13.00 -2.39
CA ASP A 64 -0.47 14.31 -2.90
C ASP A 64 -1.42 15.35 -2.28
N ARG A 65 -0.89 16.54 -2.01
CA ARG A 65 -1.74 17.65 -1.59
C ARG A 65 -2.68 17.96 -2.75
N CYS A 66 -3.97 17.67 -2.59
CA CYS A 66 -4.98 18.18 -3.52
C CYS A 66 -4.88 19.71 -3.45
N GLY A 67 -4.40 20.34 -4.52
CA GLY A 67 -4.54 21.78 -4.66
C GLY A 67 -6.03 22.07 -4.54
N SER A 68 -6.42 23.01 -3.67
CA SER A 68 -7.79 23.50 -3.60
C SER A 68 -8.14 24.18 -4.92
N GLY A 69 -8.43 23.39 -5.95
CA GLY A 69 -8.97 23.80 -7.22
C GLY A 69 -10.35 23.16 -7.31
N ALA A 70 -11.33 23.79 -6.67
CA ALA A 70 -12.70 23.61 -7.11
C ALA A 70 -12.81 24.16 -8.55
N PRO A 71 -13.56 23.51 -9.45
CA PRO A 71 -13.86 24.06 -10.77
C PRO A 71 -14.64 25.39 -10.68
#